data_AF-A0A1Y4F290-F1
#
_entry.id   AF-A0A1Y4F290-F1
#
_cell.length_a   1.000
_cell.length_b   1.000
_cell.length_c   1.000
_cell.angle_alpha   90.00
_cell.angle_beta   90.00
_cell.angle_gamma   90.00
#
_symmetry.space_group_name_H-M   'P 1'
#
loop_
_entity.id
_entity.type
_entity.pdbx_description
1 polymer ?
#
loop_
_entity_poly.entity_id
_entity_poly.type
_entity_poly.pdbx_seq_one_letter_code
_entity_poly.pdbx_strand_id
1 'polypeptide(L)'
;MNIQAENAVSSFFYYMWNTWSQEECRIVYGNMSRHFWEKWCMLSDKGVFGAAERFYAELSDTYRRPLVERAVSLYDGKSLRNMRT
;
A
#
# COMPACT_ATOMS: atom_id res chain seq x y z
N MET A 1 -1.36 5.77 -15.73
CA MET A 1 -2.38 6.36 -14.85
C MET A 1 -1.86 7.71 -14.38
N ASN A 2 -2.69 8.76 -14.40
CA ASN A 2 -2.36 10.01 -13.73
C ASN A 2 -2.75 9.85 -12.26
N ILE A 3 -1.78 9.58 -11.38
CA ILE A 3 -2.05 9.47 -9.94
C ILE A 3 -2.46 10.87 -9.47
N GLN A 4 -3.74 11.08 -9.19
CA GLN A 4 -4.15 12.32 -8.53
C GLN A 4 -3.52 12.34 -7.14
N ALA A 5 -2.53 13.21 -6.94
CA ALA A 5 -1.81 13.34 -5.67
C ALA A 5 -2.76 13.57 -4.48
N GLU A 6 -3.94 14.14 -4.73
CA GLU A 6 -4.96 14.47 -3.74
C GLU A 6 -5.42 13.24 -2.92
N ASN A 7 -5.49 12.05 -3.51
CA ASN A 7 -5.93 10.83 -2.80
C ASN A 7 -4.80 9.83 -2.54
N ALA A 8 -3.58 10.04 -3.03
CA ALA A 8 -2.50 9.06 -2.92
C ALA A 8 -2.15 8.69 -1.47
N VAL A 9 -2.09 9.69 -0.57
CA VAL A 9 -1.73 9.47 0.84
C VAL A 9 -2.83 8.70 1.58
N SER A 10 -4.09 9.14 1.46
CA SER A 10 -5.22 8.48 2.13
C SER A 10 -5.46 7.07 1.58
N SER A 11 -5.29 6.88 0.28
CA SER A 11 -5.41 5.57 -0.37
C SER A 11 -4.31 4.62 0.06
N PHE A 12 -3.07 5.09 0.14
CA PHE A 12 -1.95 4.29 0.65
C PHE A 12 -2.25 3.77 2.06
N PHE A 13 -2.61 4.65 3.00
CA PHE A 13 -2.89 4.21 4.37
C PHE A 13 -4.10 3.29 4.46
N TYR A 14 -5.19 3.60 3.74
CA TYR A 14 -6.37 2.73 3.68
C TYR A 14 -6.01 1.33 3.18
N TYR A 15 -5.26 1.27 2.07
CA TYR A 15 -4.81 0.02 1.46
C TYR A 15 -3.90 -0.78 2.42
N MET A 16 -2.91 -0.12 3.04
CA MET A 16 -1.98 -0.77 3.96
C MET A 16 -2.69 -1.33 5.21
N TRP A 17 -3.73 -0.65 5.71
CA TRP A 17 -4.44 -1.10 6.91
C TRP A 17 -5.52 -2.15 6.65
N ASN A 18 -6.19 -2.09 5.50
CA ASN A 18 -7.41 -2.87 5.26
C ASN A 18 -7.27 -3.95 4.19
N THR A 19 -6.26 -3.87 3.32
CA THR A 19 -6.15 -4.73 2.13
C THR A 19 -4.79 -5.40 1.98
N TRP A 20 -3.72 -4.79 2.49
CA TRP A 20 -2.36 -5.31 2.36
C TRP A 20 -2.22 -6.72 2.94
N SER A 21 -1.75 -7.63 2.11
CA SER A 21 -1.64 -9.06 2.40
C SER A 21 -0.54 -9.67 1.52
N GLN A 22 -0.19 -10.94 1.78
CA GLN A 22 0.80 -11.65 0.96
C GLN A 22 0.36 -11.76 -0.50
N GLU A 23 -0.95 -11.87 -0.75
CA GLU A 23 -1.50 -11.95 -2.11
C GLU A 23 -1.42 -10.62 -2.83
N GLU A 24 -1.80 -9.53 -2.16
CA GLU A 24 -1.62 -8.19 -2.69
C GLU A 24 -0.15 -7.85 -2.94
N CYS A 25 0.76 -8.33 -2.09
CA CYS A 25 2.20 -8.22 -2.32
C CYS A 25 2.66 -8.91 -3.61
N ARG A 26 2.06 -10.06 -3.97
CA ARG A 26 2.29 -10.74 -5.26
C ARG A 26 1.77 -9.93 -6.43
N ILE A 27 0.60 -9.32 -6.30
CA ILE A 27 0.01 -8.47 -7.34
C ILE A 27 0.90 -7.23 -7.58
N VAL A 28 1.39 -6.58 -6.52
CA VAL A 28 2.21 -5.36 -6.62
C VAL A 28 3.62 -5.62 -7.13
N TYR A 29 4.27 -6.69 -6.66
CA TYR A 29 5.71 -6.90 -6.90
C TYR A 29 6.06 -8.15 -7.73
N GLY A 30 5.08 -8.96 -8.12
CA GLY A 30 5.26 -10.14 -8.95
C GLY A 30 6.34 -11.08 -8.40
N ASN A 31 7.37 -11.34 -9.20
CA ASN A 31 8.49 -12.24 -8.86
C ASN A 31 9.28 -11.80 -7.62
N MET A 32 9.28 -10.51 -7.27
CA MET A 32 9.98 -9.97 -6.10
C MET A 32 9.12 -9.98 -4.83
N SER A 33 7.87 -10.44 -4.91
CA SER A 33 6.93 -10.42 -3.79
C SER A 33 7.44 -11.13 -2.54
N ARG A 34 8.17 -12.24 -2.68
CA ARG A 34 8.78 -12.93 -1.53
C ARG A 34 9.72 -11.99 -0.76
N HIS A 35 10.60 -11.29 -1.46
CA HIS A 35 11.56 -10.37 -0.84
C HIS A 35 10.86 -9.23 -0.09
N PHE A 36 9.85 -8.62 -0.71
CA PHE A 36 9.11 -7.52 -0.10
C PHE A 36 8.19 -7.98 1.03
N TRP A 37 7.61 -9.17 0.93
CA TRP A 37 6.79 -9.74 2.00
C TRP A 37 7.60 -10.09 3.24
N GLU A 38 8.78 -10.71 3.06
CA GLU A 38 9.71 -10.97 4.17
C GLU A 38 10.14 -9.65 4.84
N LYS A 39 10.42 -8.61 4.05
CA LYS A 39 10.70 -7.26 4.56
C LYS A 39 9.52 -6.67 5.34
N TRP A 40 8.31 -6.79 4.83
CA TRP A 40 7.10 -6.35 5.54
C TRP A 40 6.96 -7.04 6.90
N CYS A 41 7.06 -8.38 6.96
CA CYS A 41 6.96 -9.14 8.21
C CYS A 41 8.00 -8.66 9.24
N MET A 42 9.26 -8.50 8.84
CA MET A 42 10.32 -8.00 9.74
C MET A 42 10.03 -6.61 10.31
N LEU A 43 9.37 -5.75 9.55
CA LEU A 43 9.04 -4.38 9.97
C LEU A 43 7.75 -4.32 10.80
N SER A 44 6.77 -5.18 10.51
CA SER A 44 5.54 -5.29 11.30
C SER A 44 5.77 -5.95 12.66
N ASP A 45 6.75 -6.85 12.77
CA ASP A 45 7.09 -7.53 14.03
C ASP A 45 7.65 -6.56 15.08
N LYS A 46 8.17 -5.40 14.65
CA LYS A 46 8.59 -4.30 15.56
C LYS A 46 7.41 -3.53 16.16
N GLY A 47 6.19 -3.86 15.76
CA GLY A 47 4.96 -3.22 16.19
C GLY A 47 4.12 -2.73 15.01
N VAL A 48 2.81 -2.91 15.12
CA VAL A 48 1.84 -2.56 14.08
C VAL A 48 1.82 -1.06 13.76
N PHE A 49 1.99 -0.21 14.78
CA PHE A 49 2.04 1.24 14.59
C PHE A 49 3.33 1.65 13.89
N GLY A 50 3.19 2.38 12.78
CA GLY A 50 4.33 2.81 11.97
C GLY A 50 4.83 1.75 10.97
N ALA A 51 4.23 0.56 10.91
CA ALA A 51 4.72 -0.51 10.04
C ALA A 51 4.63 -0.14 8.55
N ALA A 52 3.52 0.50 8.14
CA ALA A 52 3.32 0.97 6.77
C ALA A 52 4.35 2.04 6.38
N GLU A 53 4.62 2.99 7.28
CA GLU A 53 5.56 4.08 7.09
C GLU A 53 7.00 3.57 7.01
N ARG A 54 7.40 2.66 7.90
CA ARG A 54 8.72 2.02 7.86
C ARG A 54 8.92 1.22 6.59
N PHE A 55 7.91 0.44 6.19
CA PHE A 55 7.97 -0.33 4.96
C PHE A 55 8.13 0.59 3.75
N TYR A 56 7.32 1.63 3.64
CA TYR A 56 7.41 2.60 2.55
C TYR A 56 8.75 3.34 2.51
N ALA A 57 9.30 3.71 3.67
CA ALA A 57 10.61 4.36 3.78
C ALA A 57 11.74 3.48 3.24
N GLU A 58 11.65 2.16 3.44
CA GLU A 58 12.63 1.15 3.01
C GLU A 58 12.55 0.77 1.52
N LEU A 59 11.54 1.24 0.80
CA LEU A 59 11.39 1.05 -0.65
C LEU A 59 12.16 2.12 -1.42
N SER A 60 12.75 1.75 -2.55
CA SER A 60 13.21 2.73 -3.54
C SER A 60 12.01 3.36 -4.26
N ASP A 61 12.23 4.51 -4.89
CA ASP A 61 11.16 5.23 -5.61
C ASP A 61 10.52 4.36 -6.72
N THR A 62 11.30 3.48 -7.34
CA THR A 62 10.83 2.51 -8.34
C THR A 62 9.79 1.55 -7.77
N TYR A 63 9.93 1.15 -6.51
CA TYR A 63 9.04 0.20 -5.83
C TYR A 63 7.94 0.88 -5.01
N ARG A 64 8.10 2.15 -4.63
CA ARG A 64 7.02 2.95 -4.02
C ARG A 64 5.86 3.17 -4.99
N ARG A 65 6.17 3.48 -6.26
CA ARG A 65 5.16 3.78 -7.28
C ARG A 65 4.12 2.66 -7.46
N PRO A 66 4.47 1.38 -7.75
CA PRO A 66 3.47 0.33 -7.97
C PRO A 66 2.60 0.09 -6.72
N LEU A 67 3.16 0.26 -5.52
CA LEU A 67 2.40 0.15 -4.27
C LEU A 67 1.31 1.24 -4.17
N VAL A 68 1.69 2.49 -4.47
CA VAL A 68 0.75 3.63 -4.44
C VAL A 68 -0.26 3.55 -5.59
N GLU A 69 0.16 3.14 -6.78
CA GLU A 69 -0.73 2.93 -7.92
C GLU A 69 -1.79 1.87 -7.60
N ARG A 70 -1.39 0.75 -6.99
CA ARG A 70 -2.32 -0.28 -6.54
C ARG A 70 -3.30 0.25 -5.51
N ALA A 71 -2.81 0.98 -4.51
CA ALA A 71 -3.64 1.59 -3.47
C ALA A 71 -4.70 2.53 -4.05
N VAL A 72 -4.31 3.44 -4.95
CA VAL A 72 -5.22 4.39 -5.62
C VAL A 72 -6.20 3.69 -6.57
N SER A 73 -5.79 2.57 -7.19
CA SER A 73 -6.68 1.79 -8.06
C SER A 73 -7.82 1.11 -7.30
N LEU A 74 -7.61 0.76 -6.03
CA LEU A 74 -8.58 0.07 -5.18
C LEU A 74 -9.40 1.02 -4.32
N TYR A 75 -8.87 2.21 -4.03
CA TYR A 75 -9.52 3.21 -3.22
C TYR A 75 -9.24 4.60 -3.79
N ASP A 76 -10.30 5.30 -4.19
CA ASP A 76 -10.22 6.62 -4.80
C ASP A 76 -10.33 7.78 -3.78
N GLY A 77 -10.32 7.49 -2.48
CA GLY A 77 -10.57 8.48 -1.43
C GLY A 77 -12.05 8.77 -1.16
N LYS A 78 -12.97 8.18 -1.93
CA LYS A 78 -14.40 8.54 -1.92
C LYS A 78 -15.35 7.35 -1.77
N SER A 79 -14.87 6.11 -1.74
CA SER A 79 -15.73 4.91 -1.73
C SER A 79 -16.78 4.86 -0.61
N LEU A 80 -16.58 5.58 0.51
CA LEU A 80 -17.55 5.70 1.60
C LEU A 80 -18.51 6.89 1.50
N ARG A 81 -18.33 7.82 0.56
CA ARG A 81 -19.21 9.01 0.41
C ARG A 81 -20.50 8.71 -0.34
N ASN A 82 -20.52 7.70 -1.22
CA ASN A 82 -21.68 7.36 -2.04
C ASN A 82 -22.62 6.32 -1.41
N MET A 83 -22.35 5.86 -0.18
CA MET A 83 -23.20 4.90 0.55
C MET A 83 -24.19 5.59 1.52
N ARG A 84 -24.35 6.92 1.47
CA ARG A 84 -25.18 7.70 2.40
C ARG A 84 -26.17 8.68 1.73
N THR A 85 -26.53 8.46 0.48
CA THR A 85 -27.63 9.18 -0.22
C THR A 85 -28.50 8.19 -0.95
#